data_AF-A0A423U021-F1
#
_entry.id   AF-A0A423U021-F1
#
_cell.length_a   1.000
_cell.length_b   1.000
_cell.length_c   1.000
_cell.angle_alpha   90.00
_cell.angle_beta   90.00
_cell.angle_gamma   90.00
#
_symmetry.space_group_name_H-M   'P 1'
#
loop_
_entity.id
_entity.type
_entity.pdbx_description
1 polymer ?
#
loop_
_entity_poly.entity_id
_entity_poly.type
_entity_poly.pdbx_seq_one_letter_code
_entity_poly.pdbx_strand_id
1 'polypeptide(L)'
;MVWQDMLAYVILYYSLSLIYRFALPEDYKRDFESFVIHCARFRNLIPVSFVLGFYVSLVVNRWWGTYQSLPWPDTLSILVSTHVKGEDNAAKEIRGTILRYVNLTIALTFAMVSPVVRNEYPTPQHFVNAGYMTVSELEILDDLEKKTTQHKTWVPIMWACRLVDKAREEGRVRSAAAQKMIMDEILKVRGSCGGLLGWNTYNIPLVYTQVVTIAVYSFFLFSLIGEQFLDPAQQYYKEASIDLYVPIFALLQLFFYVGWLKVAEALLNPFGADDHDFDMTYSLGNLTVSFFSIGKQKNLRTTISRMLTEPLSNELPALLQGKKEDLTTPVEAIDEEEVENQDFFLVKPDSPVRTLSSSVTYVTCQMNEVNMQNDV
;
A
#
# COMPACT_ATOMS: atom_id res chain seq x y z
N MET A 1 -15.12 -5.73 -4.04
CA MET A 1 -14.38 -6.98 -3.73
C MET A 1 -15.27 -8.18 -3.42
N VAL A 2 -16.32 -8.07 -2.60
CA VAL A 2 -17.09 -9.24 -2.09
C VAL A 2 -18.25 -9.69 -3.02
N TRP A 3 -18.69 -8.83 -3.94
CA TRP A 3 -19.91 -9.07 -4.73
C TRP A 3 -19.86 -10.33 -5.61
N GLN A 4 -18.68 -10.72 -6.12
CA GLN A 4 -18.51 -11.92 -6.95
C GLN A 4 -18.76 -13.20 -6.14
N ASP A 5 -18.17 -13.28 -4.95
CA ASP A 5 -18.38 -14.40 -4.02
C ASP A 5 -19.84 -14.47 -3.56
N MET A 6 -20.48 -13.32 -3.29
CA MET A 6 -21.90 -13.26 -2.93
C MET A 6 -22.80 -13.74 -4.07
N LEU A 7 -22.55 -13.27 -5.29
CA LEU A 7 -23.34 -13.67 -6.45
C LEU A 7 -23.21 -15.18 -6.70
N ALA A 8 -21.99 -15.72 -6.63
CA ALA A 8 -21.75 -17.15 -6.77
C ALA A 8 -22.48 -17.96 -5.68
N TYR A 9 -22.39 -17.54 -4.41
CA TYR A 9 -23.10 -18.19 -3.31
C TYR A 9 -24.62 -18.15 -3.50
N VAL A 10 -25.17 -17.00 -3.90
CA VAL A 10 -26.61 -16.81 -4.16
C VAL A 10 -27.09 -17.72 -5.29
N ILE A 11 -26.36 -17.77 -6.41
CA ILE A 11 -26.71 -18.63 -7.55
C ILE A 11 -26.72 -20.10 -7.13
N LEU A 12 -25.67 -20.56 -6.44
CA LEU A 12 -25.57 -21.94 -5.99
C LEU A 12 -26.66 -22.27 -4.95
N TYR A 13 -26.94 -21.35 -4.02
CA TYR A 13 -27.94 -21.54 -2.97
C TYR A 13 -29.33 -21.71 -3.58
N TYR A 14 -29.73 -20.80 -4.49
CA TYR A 14 -31.03 -20.89 -5.14
C TYR A 14 -31.10 -22.06 -6.12
N SER A 15 -29.99 -22.44 -6.76
CA SER A 15 -29.97 -23.66 -7.59
C SER A 15 -30.33 -24.90 -6.76
N LEU A 16 -29.71 -25.07 -5.58
CA LEU A 16 -30.05 -26.15 -4.66
C LEU A 16 -31.50 -26.05 -4.15
N SER A 17 -31.96 -24.85 -3.80
CA SER A 17 -33.32 -24.64 -3.32
C SER A 17 -34.37 -24.98 -4.38
N LEU A 18 -34.15 -24.59 -5.63
CA LEU A 18 -35.04 -24.92 -6.75
C LEU A 18 -35.04 -26.43 -7.04
N ILE A 19 -33.88 -27.08 -6.98
CA ILE A 19 -33.79 -28.54 -7.15
C ILE A 19 -34.58 -29.25 -6.04
N TYR A 20 -34.43 -28.84 -4.77
CA TYR A 20 -35.18 -29.37 -3.64
C TYR A 20 -36.70 -29.19 -3.78
N ARG A 21 -37.15 -27.99 -4.17
CA ARG A 21 -38.58 -27.68 -4.24
C ARG A 21 -39.29 -28.31 -5.45
N PHE A 22 -38.64 -28.31 -6.62
CA PHE A 22 -39.32 -28.61 -7.90
C PHE A 22 -38.81 -29.85 -8.63
N ALA A 23 -37.56 -30.30 -8.41
CA ALA A 23 -36.97 -31.39 -9.18
C ALA A 23 -36.87 -32.71 -8.39
N LEU A 24 -36.65 -32.65 -7.08
CA LEU A 24 -36.47 -33.82 -6.23
C LEU A 24 -37.80 -34.54 -5.94
N PRO A 25 -37.91 -35.87 -6.19
CA PRO A 25 -39.03 -36.68 -5.73
C PRO A 25 -39.07 -36.79 -4.20
N GLU A 26 -40.24 -37.11 -3.63
CA GLU A 26 -40.45 -37.15 -2.17
C GLU A 26 -39.46 -38.05 -1.42
N ASP A 27 -39.11 -39.22 -1.97
CA ASP A 27 -38.15 -40.13 -1.32
C ASP A 27 -36.76 -39.47 -1.18
N TYR A 28 -36.28 -38.81 -2.25
CA TYR A 28 -34.97 -38.15 -2.25
C TYR A 28 -34.97 -36.81 -1.49
N LYS A 29 -36.13 -36.17 -1.29
CA LYS A 29 -36.23 -34.98 -0.43
C LYS A 29 -35.88 -35.30 1.03
N ARG A 30 -36.27 -36.47 1.53
CA ARG A 30 -35.97 -36.91 2.91
C ARG A 30 -34.47 -37.15 3.12
N ASP A 31 -33.81 -37.70 2.12
CA ASP A 31 -32.35 -37.88 2.12
C ASP A 31 -31.63 -36.52 2.07
N PHE A 32 -32.11 -35.60 1.23
CA PHE A 32 -31.57 -34.24 1.15
C PHE A 32 -31.73 -33.49 2.47
N GLU A 33 -32.91 -33.52 3.10
CA GLU A 33 -33.19 -32.91 4.41
C GLU A 33 -32.23 -33.46 5.49
N SER A 34 -32.01 -34.77 5.51
CA SER A 34 -31.05 -35.42 6.41
C SER A 34 -29.62 -34.93 6.17
N PHE A 35 -29.24 -34.75 4.90
CA PHE A 35 -27.93 -34.24 4.52
C PHE A 35 -27.75 -32.75 4.89
N VAL A 36 -28.79 -31.91 4.73
CA VAL A 36 -28.81 -30.51 5.18
C VAL A 36 -28.53 -30.42 6.67
N ILE A 37 -29.24 -31.20 7.48
CA ILE A 37 -29.04 -31.25 8.94
C ILE A 37 -27.61 -31.71 9.29
N HIS A 38 -27.07 -32.66 8.54
CA HIS A 38 -25.69 -33.11 8.71
C HIS A 38 -24.68 -31.98 8.43
N CYS A 39 -24.79 -31.29 7.29
CA CYS A 39 -23.92 -30.18 6.93
C CYS A 39 -24.01 -29.01 7.94
N ALA A 40 -25.21 -28.70 8.44
CA ALA A 40 -25.40 -27.67 9.46
C ALA A 40 -24.61 -27.98 10.74
N ARG A 41 -24.52 -29.25 11.14
CA ARG A 41 -23.70 -29.68 12.29
C ARG A 41 -22.20 -29.49 12.04
N PHE A 42 -21.70 -29.87 10.86
CA PHE A 42 -20.27 -29.77 10.53
C PHE A 42 -19.79 -28.33 10.40
N ARG A 43 -20.64 -27.43 9.91
CA ARG A 43 -20.35 -26.00 9.85
C ARG A 43 -19.96 -25.43 11.22
N ASN A 44 -20.67 -25.82 12.28
CA ASN A 44 -20.41 -25.34 13.64
C ASN A 44 -19.10 -25.88 14.26
N LEU A 45 -18.45 -26.87 13.62
CA LEU A 45 -17.16 -27.40 14.08
C LEU A 45 -15.98 -26.55 13.63
N ILE A 46 -16.15 -25.67 12.64
CA ILE A 46 -15.06 -24.89 12.06
C ILE A 46 -14.95 -23.55 12.81
N PRO A 47 -13.89 -23.29 13.59
CA PRO A 47 -13.71 -22.04 14.32
C PRO A 47 -13.17 -20.93 13.42
N VAL A 48 -13.93 -20.54 12.39
CA VAL A 48 -13.49 -19.59 11.35
C VAL A 48 -13.06 -18.26 11.96
N SER A 49 -13.81 -17.72 12.92
CA SER A 49 -13.53 -16.41 13.53
C SER A 49 -12.16 -16.38 14.21
N PHE A 50 -11.73 -17.49 14.82
CA PHE A 50 -10.42 -17.60 15.47
C PHE A 50 -9.31 -17.57 14.43
N VAL A 51 -9.34 -18.50 13.47
CA VAL A 51 -8.29 -18.65 12.45
C VAL A 51 -8.18 -17.38 11.59
N LEU A 52 -9.31 -16.82 11.18
CA LEU A 52 -9.37 -15.60 10.39
C LEU A 52 -8.90 -14.37 11.20
N GLY A 53 -9.27 -14.28 12.47
CA GLY A 53 -8.85 -13.18 13.35
C GLY A 53 -7.33 -13.11 13.52
N PHE A 54 -6.65 -14.25 13.76
CA PHE A 54 -5.19 -14.28 13.82
C PHE A 54 -4.54 -13.93 12.49
N TYR A 55 -5.07 -14.47 11.39
CA TYR A 55 -4.53 -14.21 10.06
C TYR A 55 -4.63 -12.73 9.66
N VAL A 56 -5.83 -12.14 9.80
CA VAL A 56 -6.04 -10.72 9.49
C VAL A 56 -5.17 -9.83 10.39
N SER A 57 -5.08 -10.15 11.69
CA SER A 57 -4.21 -9.40 12.60
C SER A 57 -2.74 -9.46 12.17
N LEU A 58 -2.23 -10.62 11.74
CA LEU A 58 -0.88 -10.75 11.21
C LEU A 58 -0.68 -9.89 9.96
N VAL A 59 -1.62 -9.94 9.01
CA VAL A 59 -1.57 -9.17 7.77
C VAL A 59 -1.57 -7.67 8.06
N VAL A 60 -2.48 -7.18 8.90
CA VAL A 60 -2.56 -5.74 9.25
C VAL A 60 -1.28 -5.25 9.93
N ASN A 61 -0.72 -6.03 10.87
CA ASN A 61 0.55 -5.67 11.52
C ASN A 61 1.70 -5.57 10.51
N ARG A 62 1.75 -6.50 9.56
CA ARG A 62 2.75 -6.50 8.50
C ARG A 62 2.56 -5.32 7.54
N TRP A 63 1.32 -5.04 7.14
CA TRP A 63 0.97 -3.88 6.31
C TRP A 63 1.43 -2.58 6.96
N TRP A 64 1.13 -2.40 8.26
CA TRP A 64 1.57 -1.22 9.01
C TRP A 64 3.09 -1.15 9.15
N GLY A 65 3.75 -2.27 9.45
CA GLY A 65 5.22 -2.34 9.50
C GLY A 65 5.87 -1.99 8.15
N THR A 66 5.22 -2.35 7.05
CA THR A 66 5.63 -1.99 5.68
C THR A 66 5.48 -0.49 5.45
N TYR A 67 4.33 0.09 5.80
CA TYR A 67 4.09 1.54 5.74
C TYR A 67 5.12 2.34 6.54
N GLN A 68 5.38 1.93 7.79
CA GLN A 68 6.37 2.57 8.66
C GLN A 68 7.82 2.43 8.14
N SER A 69 8.07 1.47 7.24
CA SER A 69 9.37 1.28 6.60
C SER A 69 9.53 2.12 5.33
N LEU A 70 8.52 2.88 4.90
CA LEU A 70 8.65 3.78 3.76
C LEU A 70 9.72 4.85 4.06
N PRO A 71 10.77 4.96 3.22
CA PRO A 71 11.84 5.92 3.42
C PRO A 71 11.42 7.31 2.92
N TRP A 72 11.78 8.35 3.70
CA TRP A 72 11.50 9.76 3.39
C TRP A 72 12.81 10.56 3.41
N PRO A 73 13.13 11.35 2.36
CA PRO A 73 14.38 12.11 2.28
C PRO A 73 14.35 13.44 3.05
N ASP A 74 13.20 13.84 3.61
CA ASP A 74 12.93 15.16 4.19
C ASP A 74 13.92 15.55 5.30
N THR A 75 14.10 14.66 6.28
CA THR A 75 15.03 14.87 7.40
C THR A 75 16.45 15.07 6.89
N LEU A 76 16.88 14.25 5.92
CA LEU A 76 18.21 14.37 5.32
C LEU A 76 18.34 15.68 4.54
N SER A 77 17.32 16.09 3.81
CA SER A 77 17.30 17.36 3.08
C SER A 77 17.54 18.52 4.03
N ILE A 78 16.87 18.54 5.19
CA ILE A 78 17.07 19.56 6.23
C ILE A 78 18.52 19.53 6.77
N LEU A 79 19.04 18.35 7.10
CA LEU A 79 20.40 18.21 7.66
C LEU A 79 21.49 18.63 6.66
N VAL A 80 21.40 18.18 5.41
CA VAL A 80 22.35 18.52 4.36
C VAL A 80 22.33 20.02 4.07
N SER A 81 21.14 20.61 4.06
CA SER A 81 20.93 22.04 3.85
C SER A 81 21.51 22.92 4.96
N THR A 82 21.45 22.45 6.21
CA THR A 82 21.90 23.20 7.38
C THR A 82 23.39 23.02 7.66
N HIS A 83 23.94 21.84 7.40
CA HIS A 83 25.30 21.47 7.81
C HIS A 83 26.36 21.53 6.70
N VAL A 84 25.98 21.49 5.42
CA VAL A 84 26.90 21.69 4.28
C VAL A 84 26.99 23.17 3.94
N LYS A 85 28.14 23.79 4.24
CA LYS A 85 28.35 25.23 4.06
C LYS A 85 28.70 25.60 2.61
N GLY A 86 28.29 26.81 2.23
CA GLY A 86 28.63 27.45 0.97
C GLY A 86 27.41 27.73 0.12
N GLU A 87 27.40 28.91 -0.49
CA GLU A 87 26.37 29.35 -1.45
C GLU A 87 26.88 29.25 -2.90
N ASP A 88 28.16 28.90 -3.06
CA ASP A 88 28.81 28.61 -4.33
C ASP A 88 28.25 27.34 -4.98
N ASN A 89 28.52 27.20 -6.27
CA ASN A 89 28.00 26.08 -7.05
C ASN A 89 28.52 24.73 -6.54
N ALA A 90 29.78 24.66 -6.08
CA ALA A 90 30.33 23.43 -5.52
C ALA A 90 29.56 22.94 -4.28
N ALA A 91 29.19 23.84 -3.35
CA ALA A 91 28.38 23.45 -2.20
C ALA A 91 26.97 22.99 -2.59
N LYS A 92 26.36 23.61 -3.60
CA LYS A 92 25.06 23.18 -4.14
C LYS A 92 25.16 21.80 -4.78
N GLU A 93 26.22 21.54 -5.53
CA GLU A 93 26.48 20.25 -6.15
C GLU A 93 26.68 19.16 -5.09
N ILE A 94 27.43 19.44 -4.00
CA ILE A 94 27.58 18.50 -2.89
C ILE A 94 26.22 18.18 -2.28
N ARG A 95 25.42 19.20 -1.92
CA ARG A 95 24.10 19.02 -1.31
C ARG A 95 23.15 18.23 -2.23
N GLY A 96 23.08 18.63 -3.50
CA GLY A 96 22.24 17.99 -4.50
C GLY A 96 22.66 16.55 -4.78
N THR A 97 23.96 16.27 -4.86
CA THR A 97 24.48 14.92 -5.14
C THR A 97 24.25 13.97 -3.96
N ILE A 98 24.42 14.43 -2.70
CA ILE A 98 24.09 13.62 -1.52
C ILE A 98 22.61 13.20 -1.55
N LEU A 99 21.69 14.16 -1.75
CA LEU A 99 20.27 13.82 -1.85
C LEU A 99 19.95 12.94 -3.05
N ARG A 100 20.55 13.21 -4.20
CA ARG A 100 20.31 12.42 -5.42
C ARG A 100 20.70 10.96 -5.21
N TYR A 101 21.84 10.68 -4.55
CA TYR A 101 22.23 9.30 -4.22
C TYR A 101 21.26 8.61 -3.26
N VAL A 102 20.76 9.32 -2.26
CA VAL A 102 19.75 8.75 -1.35
C VAL A 102 18.41 8.54 -2.07
N ASN A 103 17.97 9.49 -2.88
CA ASN A 103 16.75 9.37 -3.68
C ASN A 103 16.86 8.25 -4.71
N LEU A 104 18.02 8.07 -5.34
CA LEU A 104 18.30 6.95 -6.23
C LEU A 104 18.17 5.61 -5.49
N THR A 105 18.67 5.51 -4.25
CA THR A 105 18.49 4.30 -3.43
C THR A 105 17.01 4.01 -3.18
N ILE A 106 16.25 5.04 -2.83
CA ILE A 106 14.81 4.90 -2.58
C ILE A 106 14.10 4.47 -3.87
N ALA A 107 14.35 5.14 -4.99
CA ALA A 107 13.72 4.85 -6.28
C ALA A 107 14.04 3.43 -6.79
N LEU A 108 15.31 3.00 -6.68
CA LEU A 108 15.70 1.63 -7.00
C LEU A 108 15.01 0.61 -6.08
N THR A 109 14.88 0.92 -4.79
CA THR A 109 14.18 0.06 -3.84
C THR A 109 12.69 -0.05 -4.20
N PHE A 110 12.05 1.07 -4.54
CA PHE A 110 10.66 1.10 -4.97
C PHE A 110 10.42 0.30 -6.25
N ALA A 111 11.30 0.37 -7.25
CA ALA A 111 11.19 -0.45 -8.46
C ALA A 111 11.38 -1.96 -8.21
N MET A 112 12.09 -2.33 -7.14
CA MET A 112 12.20 -3.72 -6.73
C MET A 112 10.93 -4.24 -6.06
N VAL A 113 10.24 -3.44 -5.24
CA VAL A 113 9.06 -3.89 -4.47
C VAL A 113 7.73 -3.63 -5.15
N SER A 114 7.60 -2.54 -5.91
CA SER A 114 6.35 -2.14 -6.57
C SER A 114 6.38 -2.42 -8.07
N PRO A 115 5.43 -3.24 -8.58
CA PRO A 115 5.23 -3.41 -10.01
C PRO A 115 4.89 -2.11 -10.73
N VAL A 116 4.16 -1.19 -10.07
CA VAL A 116 3.80 0.11 -10.66
C VAL A 116 5.05 0.92 -11.01
N VAL A 117 5.96 1.07 -10.03
CA VAL A 117 7.23 1.77 -10.24
C VAL A 117 8.12 1.02 -11.23
N ARG A 118 8.14 -0.31 -11.19
CA ARG A 118 8.89 -1.12 -12.16
C ARG A 118 8.41 -0.90 -13.58
N ASN A 119 7.10 -0.77 -13.79
CA ASN A 119 6.52 -0.51 -15.10
C ASN A 119 6.81 0.92 -15.59
N GLU A 120 6.93 1.89 -14.67
CA GLU A 120 7.34 3.26 -14.99
C GLU A 120 8.84 3.35 -15.31
N TYR A 121 9.69 2.57 -14.62
CA TYR A 121 11.14 2.51 -14.83
C TYR A 121 11.63 1.09 -15.18
N PRO A 122 11.31 0.55 -16.38
CA PRO A 122 11.63 -0.85 -16.72
C PRO A 122 13.12 -1.14 -16.85
N THR A 123 13.91 -0.12 -17.22
CA THR A 123 15.36 -0.27 -17.41
C THR A 123 16.15 0.74 -16.58
N PRO A 124 17.39 0.43 -16.17
CA PRO A 124 18.26 1.37 -15.47
C PRO A 124 18.40 2.73 -16.17
N GLN A 125 18.35 2.75 -17.51
CA GLN A 125 18.40 3.98 -18.31
C GLN A 125 17.23 4.94 -18.02
N HIS A 126 16.06 4.43 -17.62
CA HIS A 126 14.93 5.30 -17.24
C HIS A 126 15.26 6.14 -16.00
N PHE A 127 16.03 5.61 -15.04
CA PHE A 127 16.49 6.38 -13.88
C PHE A 127 17.50 7.46 -14.26
N VAL A 128 18.31 7.23 -15.30
CA VAL A 128 19.19 8.28 -15.87
C VAL A 128 18.33 9.37 -16.51
N ASN A 129 17.35 8.98 -17.35
CA ASN A 129 16.49 9.93 -18.05
C ASN A 129 15.63 10.77 -17.09
N ALA A 130 15.22 10.19 -15.96
CA ALA A 130 14.51 10.89 -14.89
C ALA A 130 15.41 11.71 -13.97
N GLY A 131 16.74 11.65 -14.15
CA GLY A 131 17.70 12.46 -13.40
C GLY A 131 18.09 11.93 -12.02
N TYR A 132 17.73 10.68 -11.68
CA TYR A 132 18.18 10.04 -10.44
C TYR A 132 19.67 9.65 -10.49
N MET A 133 20.20 9.34 -11.67
CA MET A 133 21.61 9.01 -11.86
C MET A 133 22.22 9.60 -13.13
N THR A 134 23.54 9.69 -13.15
CA THR A 134 24.30 10.04 -14.36
C THR A 134 24.66 8.80 -15.17
N VAL A 135 25.04 8.98 -16.43
CA VAL A 135 25.48 7.88 -17.30
C VAL A 135 26.71 7.17 -16.72
N SER A 136 27.67 7.92 -16.18
CA SER A 136 28.88 7.34 -15.57
C SER A 136 28.57 6.53 -14.31
N GLU A 137 27.55 6.92 -13.53
CA GLU A 137 27.12 6.11 -12.38
C GLU A 137 26.41 4.84 -12.81
N LEU A 138 25.64 4.89 -13.91
CA LEU A 138 25.02 3.72 -14.49
C LEU A 138 26.08 2.70 -14.93
N GLU A 139 27.13 3.14 -15.62
CA GLU A 139 28.24 2.26 -16.03
C GLU A 139 28.85 1.50 -14.84
N ILE A 140 29.00 2.15 -13.68
CA ILE A 140 29.51 1.50 -12.46
C ILE A 140 28.51 0.46 -11.94
N LEU A 141 27.21 0.74 -11.97
CA LEU A 141 26.19 -0.22 -11.55
C LEU A 141 26.13 -1.43 -12.49
N ASP A 142 26.20 -1.21 -13.81
CA ASP A 142 26.20 -2.27 -14.83
C ASP A 142 27.43 -3.17 -14.68
N ASP A 143 28.61 -2.59 -14.41
CA ASP A 143 29.83 -3.36 -14.15
C ASP A 143 29.76 -4.19 -12.86
N LEU A 144 29.02 -3.71 -11.86
CA LEU A 144 28.73 -4.49 -10.66
C LEU A 144 27.66 -5.57 -10.93
N GLU A 145 26.77 -5.37 -11.90
CA GLU A 145 25.72 -6.34 -12.26
C GLU A 145 26.32 -7.59 -12.89
N LYS A 146 27.34 -7.40 -13.73
CA LYS A 146 28.14 -8.50 -14.30
C LYS A 146 28.85 -9.34 -13.24
N LYS A 147 29.10 -8.80 -12.04
CA LYS A 147 29.90 -9.44 -10.98
C LYS A 147 29.06 -10.12 -9.90
N THR A 148 27.82 -9.67 -9.69
CA THR A 148 26.97 -10.23 -8.64
C THR A 148 25.48 -10.07 -8.95
N THR A 149 24.73 -11.13 -8.65
CA THR A 149 23.26 -11.19 -8.75
C THR A 149 22.55 -10.49 -7.59
N GLN A 150 23.28 -10.03 -6.58
CA GLN A 150 22.69 -9.34 -5.44
C GLN A 150 22.28 -7.90 -5.80
N HIS A 151 21.20 -7.45 -5.16
CA HIS A 151 20.67 -6.10 -5.34
C HIS A 151 21.68 -5.02 -4.95
N LYS A 152 21.61 -3.88 -5.63
CA LYS A 152 22.62 -2.80 -5.54
C LYS A 152 22.07 -1.49 -5.00
N THR A 153 20.89 -1.54 -4.39
CA THR A 153 20.24 -0.37 -3.78
C THR A 153 21.13 0.29 -2.71
N TRP A 154 22.07 -0.44 -2.11
CA TRP A 154 23.01 0.08 -1.12
C TRP A 154 24.22 0.84 -1.71
N VAL A 155 24.50 0.70 -3.02
CA VAL A 155 25.69 1.31 -3.64
C VAL A 155 25.62 2.84 -3.62
N PRO A 156 24.50 3.50 -3.98
CA PRO A 156 24.42 4.95 -3.89
C PRO A 156 24.51 5.48 -2.45
N ILE A 157 24.02 4.73 -1.45
CA ILE A 157 24.23 5.07 -0.02
C ILE A 157 25.72 5.13 0.32
N MET A 158 26.50 4.16 -0.17
CA MET A 158 27.96 4.17 0.02
C MET A 158 28.60 5.41 -0.63
N TRP A 159 28.17 5.79 -1.84
CA TRP A 159 28.64 7.02 -2.50
C TRP A 159 28.26 8.28 -1.71
N ALA A 160 27.05 8.34 -1.15
CA ALA A 160 26.61 9.44 -0.31
C ALA A 160 27.47 9.59 0.95
N CYS A 161 27.74 8.50 1.66
CA CYS A 161 28.63 8.51 2.82
C CYS A 161 30.05 8.99 2.46
N ARG A 162 30.62 8.49 1.35
CA ARG A 162 31.95 8.92 0.88
C ARG A 162 32.00 10.39 0.47
N LEU A 163 30.92 10.91 -0.11
CA LEU A 163 30.83 12.32 -0.46
C LEU A 163 30.74 13.20 0.80
N VAL A 164 30.05 12.74 1.85
CA VAL A 164 30.01 13.44 3.15
C VAL A 164 31.40 13.47 3.80
N ASP A 165 32.17 12.38 3.75
CA ASP A 165 33.56 12.33 4.22
C ASP A 165 34.44 13.34 3.47
N LYS A 166 34.38 13.32 2.13
CA LYS A 166 35.13 14.26 1.30
C LYS A 166 34.75 15.72 1.59
N ALA A 167 33.45 16.01 1.74
CA ALA A 167 32.98 17.34 2.10
C ALA A 167 33.47 17.79 3.49
N ARG A 168 33.73 16.85 4.41
CA ARG A 168 34.34 17.15 5.71
C ARG A 168 35.83 17.48 5.58
N GLU A 169 36.57 16.69 4.79
CA GLU A 169 38.00 16.93 4.50
C GLU A 169 38.22 18.29 3.84
N GLU A 170 37.33 18.68 2.93
CA GLU A 170 37.33 19.99 2.27
C GLU A 170 36.81 21.14 3.17
N GLY A 171 36.48 20.87 4.43
CA GLY A 171 36.01 21.87 5.39
C GLY A 171 34.59 22.41 5.13
N ARG A 172 33.83 21.80 4.22
CA ARG A 172 32.44 22.18 3.91
C ARG A 172 31.48 21.78 5.04
N VAL A 173 31.72 20.64 5.67
CA VAL A 173 30.97 20.19 6.86
C VAL A 173 31.65 20.71 8.13
N ARG A 174 30.91 21.42 9.00
CA ARG A 174 31.45 22.22 10.11
C ARG A 174 32.18 21.41 11.19
N SER A 175 31.62 20.29 11.62
CA SER A 175 32.11 19.51 12.76
C SER A 175 31.91 18.02 12.54
N ALA A 176 32.65 17.20 13.29
CA ALA A 176 32.44 15.75 13.30
C ALA A 176 31.02 15.38 13.78
N ALA A 177 30.43 16.18 14.68
CA ALA A 177 29.03 16.00 15.09
C ALA A 177 28.06 16.22 13.92
N ALA A 178 28.29 17.24 13.08
CA ALA A 178 27.47 17.49 11.89
C ALA A 178 27.59 16.38 10.85
N GLN A 179 28.82 15.88 10.63
CA GLN A 179 29.06 14.72 9.77
C GLN A 179 28.29 13.49 10.29
N LYS A 180 28.39 13.19 11.59
CA LYS A 180 27.67 12.08 12.21
C LYS A 180 26.15 12.20 12.03
N MET A 181 25.57 13.37 12.28
CA MET A 181 24.12 13.58 12.09
C MET A 181 23.66 13.28 10.66
N ILE A 182 24.43 13.73 9.65
CA ILE A 182 24.12 13.43 8.24
C ILE A 182 24.25 11.93 7.97
N MET A 183 25.35 11.31 8.43
CA MET A 183 25.60 9.88 8.20
C MET A 183 24.55 8.98 8.87
N ASP A 184 24.17 9.28 10.12
CA ASP A 184 23.16 8.53 10.85
C ASP A 184 21.81 8.56 10.11
N GLU A 185 21.41 9.72 9.55
CA GLU A 185 20.16 9.82 8.78
C GLU A 185 20.26 9.09 7.42
N ILE A 186 21.41 9.15 6.74
CA ILE A 186 21.65 8.35 5.51
C ILE A 186 21.50 6.85 5.80
N LEU A 187 22.11 6.37 6.89
CA LEU A 187 22.06 4.96 7.28
C LEU A 187 20.65 4.55 7.75
N LYS A 188 19.90 5.45 8.37
CA LYS A 188 18.50 5.23 8.73
C LYS A 188 17.63 5.04 7.48
N VAL A 189 17.80 5.87 6.44
CA VAL A 189 17.10 5.68 5.16
C VAL A 189 17.46 4.33 4.52
N ARG A 190 18.74 3.93 4.56
CA ARG A 190 19.16 2.59 4.13
C ARG A 190 18.49 1.49 4.96
N GLY A 191 18.34 1.70 6.27
CA GLY A 191 17.61 0.81 7.18
C GLY A 191 16.17 0.62 6.75
N SER A 192 15.44 1.71 6.49
CA SER A 192 14.07 1.70 5.97
C SER A 192 13.96 0.98 4.62
N CYS A 193 14.86 1.28 3.67
CA CYS A 193 14.90 0.58 2.37
C CYS A 193 15.16 -0.93 2.55
N GLY A 194 16.09 -1.31 3.42
CA GLY A 194 16.36 -2.71 3.75
C GLY A 194 15.19 -3.41 4.43
N GLY A 195 14.47 -2.70 5.31
CA GLY A 195 13.22 -3.17 5.91
C GLY A 195 12.16 -3.45 4.84
N LEU A 196 11.98 -2.53 3.90
CA LEU A 196 11.05 -2.67 2.77
C LEU A 196 11.36 -3.90 1.90
N LEU A 197 12.64 -4.09 1.56
CA LEU A 197 13.09 -5.28 0.83
C LEU A 197 12.88 -6.56 1.64
N GLY A 198 13.12 -6.51 2.96
CA GLY A 198 12.89 -7.61 3.88
C GLY A 198 11.42 -8.02 3.93
N TRP A 199 10.51 -7.04 4.07
CA TRP A 199 9.08 -7.29 3.99
C TRP A 199 8.75 -7.95 2.64
N ASN A 200 9.11 -7.35 1.51
CA ASN A 200 8.79 -7.90 0.19
C ASN A 200 9.35 -9.30 -0.07
N THR A 201 10.57 -9.60 0.41
CA THR A 201 11.21 -10.90 0.20
C THR A 201 10.59 -11.98 1.06
N TYR A 202 10.31 -11.68 2.34
CA TYR A 202 9.79 -12.64 3.31
C TYR A 202 8.31 -12.35 3.57
N ASN A 203 7.46 -12.80 2.65
CA ASN A 203 6.01 -12.72 2.78
C ASN A 203 5.45 -13.73 3.78
N ILE A 204 4.15 -13.59 4.10
CA ILE A 204 3.42 -14.58 4.90
C ILE A 204 3.50 -15.93 4.16
N PRO A 205 3.84 -17.04 4.86
CA PRO A 205 3.93 -18.35 4.22
C PRO A 205 2.64 -18.72 3.51
N LEU A 206 2.76 -19.16 2.26
CA LEU A 206 1.61 -19.51 1.41
C LEU A 206 0.67 -20.52 2.09
N VAL A 207 1.23 -21.48 2.81
CA VAL A 207 0.45 -22.48 3.57
C VAL A 207 -0.50 -21.83 4.58
N TYR A 208 -0.12 -20.71 5.19
CA TYR A 208 -0.98 -20.04 6.17
C TYR A 208 -2.19 -19.39 5.46
N THR A 209 -1.95 -18.66 4.37
CA THR A 209 -3.02 -18.12 3.53
C THR A 209 -3.95 -19.23 3.04
N GLN A 210 -3.40 -20.35 2.56
CA GLN A 210 -4.18 -21.51 2.09
C GLN A 210 -5.06 -22.12 3.19
N VAL A 211 -4.52 -22.34 4.40
CA VAL A 211 -5.29 -22.91 5.52
C VAL A 211 -6.48 -22.01 5.88
N VAL A 212 -6.28 -20.69 5.91
CA VAL A 212 -7.34 -19.74 6.25
C VAL A 212 -8.41 -19.71 5.15
N THR A 213 -8.00 -19.64 3.88
CA THR A 213 -8.93 -19.67 2.74
C THR A 213 -9.75 -20.96 2.72
N ILE A 214 -9.10 -22.12 2.90
CA ILE A 214 -9.78 -23.42 2.97
C ILE A 214 -10.76 -23.46 4.15
N ALA A 215 -10.40 -22.94 5.31
CA ALA A 215 -11.30 -22.92 6.47
C ALA A 215 -12.56 -22.07 6.20
N VAL A 216 -12.39 -20.86 5.63
CA VAL A 216 -13.51 -19.98 5.27
C VAL A 216 -14.38 -20.61 4.18
N TYR A 217 -13.79 -21.13 3.11
CA TYR A 217 -14.55 -21.72 2.01
C TYR A 217 -15.21 -23.06 2.37
N SER A 218 -14.58 -23.88 3.22
CA SER A 218 -15.22 -25.09 3.74
C SER A 218 -16.43 -24.76 4.61
N PHE A 219 -16.32 -23.71 5.45
CA PHE A 219 -17.46 -23.22 6.22
C PHE A 219 -18.62 -22.81 5.31
N PHE A 220 -18.35 -22.07 4.23
CA PHE A 220 -19.40 -21.67 3.28
C PHE A 220 -19.92 -22.80 2.40
N LEU A 221 -19.09 -23.80 2.09
CA LEU A 221 -19.54 -25.02 1.42
C LEU A 221 -20.58 -25.76 2.29
N PHE A 222 -20.31 -25.94 3.58
CA PHE A 222 -21.28 -26.56 4.49
C PHE A 222 -22.47 -25.65 4.77
N SER A 223 -22.27 -24.32 4.82
CA SER A 223 -23.35 -23.34 4.96
C SER A 223 -24.32 -23.37 3.78
N LEU A 224 -23.81 -23.49 2.55
CA LEU A 224 -24.60 -23.49 1.32
C LEU A 224 -25.70 -24.57 1.35
N ILE A 225 -25.37 -25.73 1.92
CA ILE A 225 -26.27 -26.87 2.07
C ILE A 225 -27.02 -26.78 3.41
N GLY A 226 -26.32 -26.51 4.50
CA GLY A 226 -26.86 -26.54 5.87
C GLY A 226 -27.87 -25.44 6.19
N GLU A 227 -27.89 -24.35 5.42
CA GLU A 227 -28.84 -23.22 5.59
C GLU A 227 -29.99 -23.27 4.56
N GLN A 228 -30.20 -24.40 3.89
CA GLN A 228 -31.36 -24.58 3.01
C GLN A 228 -32.64 -24.64 3.84
N PHE A 229 -33.65 -23.87 3.46
CA PHE A 229 -34.96 -23.94 4.09
C PHE A 229 -35.64 -25.27 3.73
N LEU A 230 -35.96 -26.06 4.77
CA LEU A 230 -36.63 -27.35 4.65
C LEU A 230 -38.15 -27.21 4.81
N ASP A 231 -38.89 -28.25 4.41
CA ASP A 231 -40.35 -28.35 4.55
C ASP A 231 -40.80 -28.19 6.02
N PRO A 232 -41.53 -27.11 6.37
CA PRO A 232 -42.00 -26.89 7.74
C PRO A 232 -42.95 -27.97 8.27
N ALA A 233 -43.63 -28.72 7.39
CA ALA A 233 -44.56 -29.77 7.80
C ALA A 233 -43.87 -30.97 8.47
N GLN A 234 -42.57 -31.16 8.23
CA GLN A 234 -41.82 -32.30 8.77
C GLN A 234 -41.32 -32.09 10.21
N GLN A 235 -41.36 -30.85 10.72
CA GLN A 235 -41.01 -30.52 12.11
C GLN A 235 -39.61 -31.01 12.55
N TYR A 236 -38.59 -30.85 11.70
CA TYR A 236 -37.20 -31.25 12.00
C TYR A 236 -36.58 -30.49 13.18
N TYR A 237 -37.03 -29.27 13.44
CA TYR A 237 -36.49 -28.39 14.48
C TYR A 237 -37.49 -28.27 15.64
N LYS A 238 -36.98 -28.18 16.88
CA LYS A 238 -37.80 -27.97 18.09
C LYS A 238 -38.47 -26.60 18.13
N GLU A 239 -37.92 -25.65 17.38
CA GLU A 239 -38.43 -24.29 17.20
C GLU A 239 -39.22 -24.23 15.89
N ALA A 240 -40.19 -23.32 15.79
CA ALA A 240 -41.00 -23.17 14.58
C ALA A 240 -40.10 -22.88 13.37
N SER A 241 -40.01 -23.83 12.44
CA SER A 241 -39.23 -23.68 11.21
C SER A 241 -39.96 -22.71 10.27
N ILE A 242 -39.41 -21.51 10.13
CA ILE A 242 -39.93 -20.48 9.22
C ILE A 242 -39.14 -20.58 7.90
N ASP A 243 -39.86 -20.74 6.78
CA ASP A 243 -39.28 -20.65 5.45
C ASP A 243 -39.35 -19.20 4.95
N LEU A 244 -38.22 -18.49 5.01
CA LEU A 244 -38.13 -17.09 4.59
C LEU A 244 -37.81 -16.95 3.09
N TYR A 245 -37.54 -18.05 2.38
CA TYR A 245 -37.01 -18.13 1.01
C TYR A 245 -35.63 -17.49 0.80
N VAL A 246 -35.35 -16.36 1.45
CA VAL A 246 -34.09 -15.62 1.40
C VAL A 246 -33.28 -15.91 2.67
N PRO A 247 -32.07 -16.46 2.57
CA PRO A 247 -31.25 -16.79 3.74
C PRO A 247 -30.50 -15.54 4.25
N ILE A 248 -31.23 -14.56 4.79
CA ILE A 248 -30.70 -13.23 5.17
C ILE A 248 -29.48 -13.36 6.10
N PHE A 249 -29.56 -14.20 7.13
CA PHE A 249 -28.46 -14.36 8.09
C PHE A 249 -27.24 -15.06 7.50
N ALA A 250 -27.42 -16.02 6.59
CA ALA A 250 -26.30 -16.65 5.89
C ALA A 250 -25.60 -15.65 4.95
N LEU A 251 -26.37 -14.79 4.26
CA LEU A 251 -25.81 -13.73 3.42
C LEU A 251 -25.06 -12.68 4.24
N LEU A 252 -25.56 -12.32 5.42
CA LEU A 252 -24.85 -11.44 6.35
C LEU A 252 -23.54 -12.09 6.83
N GLN A 253 -23.57 -13.37 7.23
CA GLN A 253 -22.37 -14.09 7.63
C GLN A 253 -21.35 -14.20 6.49
N LEU A 254 -21.81 -14.42 5.26
CA LEU A 254 -20.98 -14.39 4.05
C LEU A 254 -20.30 -13.04 3.89
N PHE A 255 -21.07 -11.96 3.97
CA PHE A 255 -20.52 -10.61 3.90
C PHE A 255 -19.45 -10.36 4.97
N PHE A 256 -19.71 -10.76 6.23
CA PHE A 256 -18.75 -10.59 7.33
C PHE A 256 -17.48 -11.43 7.14
N TYR A 257 -17.58 -12.75 6.96
CA TYR A 257 -16.39 -13.60 6.93
C TYR A 257 -15.61 -13.50 5.61
N VAL A 258 -16.30 -13.46 4.46
CA VAL A 258 -15.62 -13.26 3.18
C VAL A 258 -15.10 -11.83 3.09
N GLY A 259 -15.87 -10.82 3.53
CA GLY A 259 -15.39 -9.45 3.61
C GLY A 259 -14.13 -9.32 4.47
N TRP A 260 -14.10 -9.98 5.64
CA TRP A 260 -12.95 -9.96 6.52
C TRP A 260 -11.73 -10.68 5.91
N LEU A 261 -11.94 -11.78 5.18
CA LEU A 261 -10.90 -12.42 4.37
C LEU A 261 -10.41 -11.48 3.25
N LYS A 262 -11.31 -10.78 2.56
CA LYS A 262 -10.97 -9.80 1.51
C LYS A 262 -10.15 -8.63 2.06
N VAL A 263 -10.37 -8.19 3.29
CA VAL A 263 -9.50 -7.19 3.95
C VAL A 263 -8.06 -7.71 4.05
N ALA A 264 -7.87 -8.97 4.44
CA ALA A 264 -6.53 -9.54 4.47
C ALA A 264 -5.93 -9.73 3.07
N GLU A 265 -6.72 -10.11 2.07
CA GLU A 265 -6.24 -10.22 0.67
C GLU A 265 -5.78 -8.86 0.12
N ALA A 266 -6.58 -7.81 0.34
CA ALA A 266 -6.26 -6.43 -0.05
C ALA A 266 -4.95 -5.92 0.56
N LEU A 267 -4.71 -6.21 1.83
CA LEU A 267 -3.55 -5.69 2.56
C LEU A 267 -2.30 -6.57 2.44
N LEU A 268 -2.40 -7.73 1.79
CA LEU A 268 -1.30 -8.70 1.72
C LEU A 268 -0.10 -8.14 0.96
N ASN A 269 -0.34 -7.40 -0.13
CA ASN A 269 0.67 -6.77 -0.95
C ASN A 269 0.32 -5.29 -1.25
N PRO A 270 0.77 -4.34 -0.41
CA PRO A 270 0.38 -2.94 -0.53
C PRO A 270 1.10 -2.14 -1.62
N PHE A 271 1.86 -2.80 -2.50
CA PHE A 271 2.66 -2.14 -3.56
C PHE A 271 2.09 -2.33 -4.96
N GLY A 272 0.90 -2.92 -5.07
CA GLY A 272 0.21 -3.16 -6.33
C GLY A 272 -0.35 -1.87 -6.94
N ALA A 273 -1.40 -2.04 -7.73
CA ALA A 273 -2.10 -0.97 -8.44
C ALA A 273 -3.56 -0.86 -7.99
N ASP A 274 -3.94 -1.52 -6.90
CA ASP A 274 -5.30 -1.46 -6.37
C ASP A 274 -5.54 -0.14 -5.64
N ASP A 275 -6.79 0.31 -5.56
CA ASP A 275 -7.17 1.62 -4.99
C ASP A 275 -6.74 1.84 -3.52
N HIS A 276 -6.39 0.76 -2.83
CA HIS A 276 -6.03 0.71 -1.40
C HIS A 276 -4.53 0.47 -1.17
N ASP A 277 -3.76 0.30 -2.24
CA ASP A 277 -2.31 0.19 -2.18
C ASP A 277 -1.67 1.55 -1.89
N PHE A 278 -0.40 1.53 -1.50
CA PHE A 278 0.37 2.76 -1.32
C PHE A 278 0.56 3.47 -2.65
N ASP A 279 0.32 4.79 -2.67
CA ASP A 279 0.62 5.62 -3.83
C ASP A 279 2.13 5.81 -3.96
N MET A 280 2.76 4.87 -4.66
CA MET A 280 4.20 4.87 -4.92
C MET A 280 4.60 5.98 -5.90
N THR A 281 3.70 6.41 -6.78
CA THR A 281 3.94 7.53 -7.72
C THR A 281 4.03 8.85 -6.95
N TYR A 282 3.10 9.07 -6.01
CA TYR A 282 3.17 10.20 -5.08
C TYR A 282 4.45 10.17 -4.24
N SER A 283 4.83 8.99 -3.75
CA SER A 283 6.05 8.80 -2.96
C SER A 283 7.33 9.14 -3.77
N LEU A 284 7.39 8.79 -5.05
CA LEU A 284 8.46 9.20 -5.97
C LEU A 284 8.47 10.72 -6.20
N GLY A 285 7.29 11.34 -6.35
CA GLY A 285 7.14 12.79 -6.49
C GLY A 285 7.77 13.57 -5.32
N ASN A 286 7.65 13.06 -4.09
CA ASN A 286 8.27 13.66 -2.91
C ASN A 286 9.82 13.64 -2.97
N LEU A 287 10.41 12.64 -3.63
CA LEU A 287 11.86 12.62 -3.87
C LEU A 287 12.28 13.81 -4.74
N THR A 288 11.49 14.16 -5.75
CA THR A 288 11.75 15.30 -6.63
C THR A 288 11.64 16.63 -5.87
N VAL A 289 10.65 16.77 -4.98
CA VAL A 289 10.50 17.97 -4.12
C VAL A 289 11.71 18.17 -3.22
N SER A 290 12.26 17.10 -2.65
CA SER A 290 13.47 17.18 -1.81
C SER A 290 14.67 17.74 -2.58
N PHE A 291 14.80 17.37 -3.87
CA PHE A 291 15.86 17.86 -4.74
C PHE A 291 15.66 19.34 -5.12
N PHE A 292 14.44 19.72 -5.49
CA PHE A 292 14.10 21.13 -5.79
C PHE A 292 14.30 22.07 -4.60
N SER A 293 14.03 21.59 -3.38
CA SER A 293 14.16 22.38 -2.15
C SER A 293 15.60 22.87 -1.94
N ILE A 294 16.61 22.11 -2.34
CA ILE A 294 18.02 22.52 -2.26
C ILE A 294 18.38 23.58 -3.30
N GLY A 295 17.82 23.47 -4.51
CA GLY A 295 18.08 24.40 -5.60
C GLY A 295 17.62 25.83 -5.31
N LYS A 296 16.53 26.00 -4.55
CA LYS A 296 15.94 27.30 -4.19
C LYS A 296 16.51 27.96 -2.93
N GLN A 297 17.47 27.35 -2.23
CA GLN A 297 18.05 27.89 -0.99
C GLN A 297 18.87 29.17 -1.12
N LYS A 298 18.99 29.71 -2.33
CA LYS A 298 19.82 30.87 -2.68
C LYS A 298 19.58 32.13 -1.83
N ASN A 299 18.54 32.17 -1.00
CA ASN A 299 18.23 33.30 -0.13
C ASN A 299 17.74 32.93 1.27
N LEU A 300 17.90 31.69 1.77
CA LEU A 300 17.22 31.31 3.03
C LEU A 300 17.61 32.23 4.21
N ARG A 301 18.88 32.68 4.29
CA ARG A 301 19.30 33.66 5.30
C ARG A 301 18.63 35.02 5.11
N THR A 302 18.62 35.55 3.89
CA THR A 302 17.98 36.83 3.55
C THR A 302 16.45 36.77 3.76
N THR A 303 15.83 35.66 3.37
CA THR A 303 14.40 35.38 3.55
C THR A 303 14.05 35.24 5.03
N ILE A 304 14.85 34.52 5.82
CA ILE A 304 14.65 34.44 7.28
C ILE A 304 14.85 35.81 7.91
N SER A 305 15.88 36.57 7.52
CA SER A 305 16.06 37.95 7.99
C SER A 305 14.85 38.82 7.66
N ARG A 306 14.25 38.66 6.48
CA ARG A 306 13.00 39.34 6.11
C ARG A 306 11.81 38.89 6.97
N MET A 307 11.63 37.58 7.15
CA MET A 307 10.57 36.99 7.99
C MET A 307 10.68 37.46 9.45
N LEU A 308 11.90 37.61 9.98
CA LEU A 308 12.13 38.14 11.33
C LEU A 308 11.78 39.63 11.47
N THR A 309 11.80 40.37 10.36
CA THR A 309 11.40 41.79 10.32
C THR A 309 9.92 41.99 10.00
N GLU A 310 9.22 40.98 9.50
CA GLU A 310 7.79 41.01 9.25
C GLU A 310 7.04 40.86 10.60
N PRO A 311 6.19 41.83 10.99
CA PRO A 311 5.42 41.70 12.22
C PRO A 311 4.43 40.53 12.08
N LEU A 312 4.46 39.59 13.02
CA LEU A 312 3.47 38.52 13.11
C LEU A 312 2.09 39.17 13.29
N SER A 313 1.09 38.78 12.49
CA SER A 313 -0.24 39.39 12.62
C SER A 313 -0.79 39.18 14.02
N ASN A 314 -1.33 40.24 14.63
CA ASN A 314 -2.00 40.18 15.94
C ASN A 314 -3.39 39.49 15.86
N GLU A 315 -3.72 38.87 14.73
CA GLU A 315 -5.02 38.24 14.48
C GLU A 315 -5.13 36.85 15.13
N LEU A 316 -4.00 36.16 15.36
CA LEU A 316 -4.02 34.81 15.95
C LEU A 316 -4.60 34.79 17.39
N PRO A 317 -4.27 35.73 18.30
CA PRO A 317 -4.94 35.84 19.60
C PRO A 317 -6.44 36.20 19.51
N ALA A 318 -6.84 37.02 18.53
CA ALA A 318 -8.23 37.46 18.35
C ALA A 318 -9.12 36.31 17.83
N LEU A 319 -8.61 35.49 16.90
CA LEU A 319 -9.29 34.29 16.39
C LEU A 319 -9.46 33.21 17.47
N LEU A 320 -8.52 33.11 18.42
CA LEU A 320 -8.62 32.19 19.56
C LEU A 320 -9.60 32.68 20.64
N GLN A 321 -9.81 33.99 20.75
CA GLN A 321 -10.83 34.55 21.65
C GLN A 321 -12.24 34.40 21.08
N GLY A 322 -12.44 34.61 19.77
CA GLY A 322 -13.73 34.38 19.11
C GLY A 322 -14.19 32.91 19.14
N LYS A 323 -13.25 31.94 19.12
CA LYS A 323 -13.58 30.51 19.20
C LYS A 323 -13.89 29.97 20.61
N LYS A 324 -13.67 30.76 21.67
CA LYS A 324 -13.99 30.32 23.03
C LYS A 324 -15.48 30.43 23.38
N GLU A 325 -16.24 31.27 22.68
CA GLU A 325 -17.68 31.45 22.93
C GLU A 325 -18.55 30.37 22.25
N ASP A 326 -18.05 29.67 21.23
CA ASP A 326 -18.83 28.67 20.44
C ASP A 326 -18.63 27.20 20.86
N LEU A 327 -18.00 26.92 22.00
CA LEU A 327 -17.72 25.55 22.46
C LEU A 327 -18.83 24.91 23.34
N THR A 328 -19.98 25.58 23.52
CA THR A 328 -21.08 25.11 24.38
C THR A 328 -22.34 24.68 23.64
N THR A 329 -22.40 24.79 22.31
CA THR A 329 -23.51 24.23 21.53
C THR A 329 -23.18 22.80 21.11
N PRO A 330 -24.02 21.79 21.45
CA PRO A 330 -23.85 20.47 20.89
C PRO A 330 -24.08 20.57 19.38
N VAL A 331 -23.12 20.07 18.60
CA VAL A 331 -23.20 20.03 17.14
C VAL A 331 -24.36 19.11 16.76
N GLU A 332 -25.51 19.69 16.40
CA GLU A 332 -26.51 18.97 15.62
C GLU A 332 -25.93 18.68 14.24
N ALA A 333 -26.16 17.46 13.76
CA ALA A 333 -25.66 16.97 12.48
C ALA A 333 -26.14 17.90 11.36
N ILE A 334 -25.19 18.48 10.62
CA ILE A 334 -25.48 19.30 9.43
C ILE A 334 -25.57 18.34 8.24
N ASP A 335 -26.69 18.42 7.53
CA ASP A 335 -26.97 17.75 6.27
C ASP A 335 -25.92 18.09 5.20
N GLU A 336 -25.57 17.10 4.38
CA GLU A 336 -24.66 17.22 3.24
C GLU A 336 -25.29 18.09 2.13
N GLU A 337 -24.96 19.38 2.06
CA GLU A 337 -24.98 20.10 0.78
C GLU A 337 -24.08 21.36 0.81
N GLU A 338 -23.35 21.54 -0.30
CA GLU A 338 -22.53 22.70 -0.69
C GLU A 338 -21.18 22.97 0.02
N VAL A 339 -20.12 22.30 -0.47
CA VAL A 339 -18.78 22.92 -0.56
C VAL A 339 -18.25 22.75 -1.98
N GLU A 340 -18.79 23.56 -2.90
CA GLU A 340 -18.14 23.89 -4.16
C GLU A 340 -17.47 25.25 -3.97
N ASN A 341 -16.18 25.36 -4.34
CA ASN A 341 -15.32 26.55 -4.31
C ASN A 341 -14.65 26.94 -2.98
N GLN A 342 -13.55 26.25 -2.66
CA GLN A 342 -12.36 26.93 -2.14
C GLN A 342 -11.10 26.38 -2.81
N ASP A 343 -10.57 27.15 -3.76
CA ASP A 343 -9.27 26.93 -4.38
C ASP A 343 -8.15 26.99 -3.33
N PHE A 344 -7.64 25.82 -2.94
CA PHE A 344 -6.36 25.72 -2.24
C PHE A 344 -5.24 25.91 -3.25
N PHE A 345 -4.52 27.04 -3.18
CA PHE A 345 -3.35 27.33 -4.00
C PHE A 345 -2.22 26.31 -3.73
N LEU A 346 -2.19 25.22 -4.50
CA LEU A 346 -0.97 24.49 -4.84
C LEU A 346 -0.62 24.84 -6.29
N VAL A 347 0.41 25.67 -6.45
CA VAL A 347 0.99 25.99 -7.76
C VAL A 347 1.49 24.67 -8.39
N LYS A 348 0.74 24.15 -9.36
CA LYS A 348 1.21 23.07 -10.24
C LYS A 348 2.41 23.57 -11.05
N PRO A 349 3.49 22.79 -11.23
CA PRO A 349 4.55 23.14 -12.16
C PRO A 349 4.07 22.94 -13.60
N ASP A 350 4.08 24.02 -14.37
CA ASP A 350 3.79 24.00 -15.81
C ASP A 350 4.82 23.12 -16.56
N SER A 351 4.33 22.01 -17.12
CA SER A 351 4.96 21.35 -18.27
C SER A 351 3.88 20.63 -19.09
N PRO A 352 4.03 20.57 -20.44
CA PRO A 352 2.90 20.35 -21.33
C PRO A 352 2.48 18.89 -21.32
N VAL A 353 1.23 18.65 -20.92
CA VAL A 353 0.55 17.36 -21.06
C VAL A 353 0.44 17.05 -22.56
N ARG A 354 1.21 16.08 -23.04
CA ARG A 354 0.88 15.40 -24.31
C ARG A 354 -0.35 14.54 -24.05
N THR A 355 -1.48 14.97 -24.59
CA THR A 355 -2.71 14.19 -24.69
C THR A 355 -2.45 12.93 -25.52
N LEU A 356 -2.35 11.77 -24.87
CA LEU A 356 -2.52 10.48 -25.54
C LEU A 356 -4.02 10.17 -25.52
N SER A 357 -4.65 10.29 -26.68
CA SER A 357 -6.03 9.87 -26.92
C SER A 357 -6.17 8.38 -26.63
N SER A 358 -7.09 8.03 -25.74
CA SER A 358 -7.55 6.69 -25.46
C SER A 358 -8.20 6.07 -26.71
N SER A 359 -7.53 5.07 -27.29
CA SER A 359 -8.17 4.07 -28.14
C SER A 359 -8.09 2.74 -27.39
N VAL A 360 -9.20 2.40 -26.74
CA VAL A 360 -9.41 1.11 -26.05
C VAL A 360 -9.36 0.01 -27.10
N THR A 361 -8.31 -0.80 -27.08
CA THR A 361 -8.27 -2.08 -27.81
C THR A 361 -8.11 -3.18 -26.77
N TYR A 362 -9.15 -3.98 -26.60
CA TYR A 362 -9.12 -5.20 -25.80
C TYR A 362 -8.11 -6.17 -26.40
N VAL A 363 -7.07 -6.53 -25.63
CA VAL A 363 -6.19 -7.66 -25.96
C VAL A 363 -6.46 -8.76 -24.96
N THR A 364 -7.13 -9.80 -25.44
CA THR A 364 -7.27 -11.12 -24.84
C THR A 364 -5.88 -11.74 -24.66
N CYS A 365 -5.47 -12.02 -23.41
CA CYS A 365 -4.25 -12.79 -23.14
C CYS A 365 -4.59 -14.28 -23.20
N GLN A 366 -4.04 -14.96 -24.21
CA GLN A 366 -4.09 -16.41 -24.38
C GLN A 366 -3.23 -17.11 -23.31
N MET A 367 -3.78 -18.20 -22.75
CA MET A 367 -3.01 -19.21 -22.03
C MET A 367 -1.95 -19.79 -22.97
N ASN A 368 -0.67 -19.75 -22.57
CA ASN A 368 0.37 -20.55 -23.19
C ASN A 368 0.78 -21.69 -22.25
N GLU A 369 0.77 -22.87 -22.85
CA GLU A 369 1.08 -24.19 -22.32
C GLU A 369 2.52 -24.26 -21.78
N VAL A 370 2.67 -24.83 -20.59
CA VAL A 370 3.98 -25.26 -20.08
C VAL A 370 4.28 -26.64 -20.64
N ASN A 371 5.24 -26.69 -21.56
CA ASN A 371 5.85 -27.92 -22.05
C ASN A 371 6.59 -28.65 -20.92
N MET A 372 6.16 -29.88 -20.64
CA MET A 372 6.98 -30.89 -20.00
C MET A 372 8.06 -31.34 -20.99
N GLN A 373 9.33 -31.13 -20.64
CA GLN A 373 10.43 -31.93 -21.18
C GLN A 373 11.37 -32.34 -20.05
N ASN A 374 11.56 -33.66 -20.00
CA ASN A 374 12.51 -34.41 -19.18
C ASN A 374 13.93 -33.89 -19.37
N ASP A 375 14.73 -33.92 -18.31
CA ASP A 375 16.11 -34.41 -18.36
C ASP A 375 16.58 -34.83 -16.95
N VAL A 376 16.89 -36.13 -16.86
CA VAL A 376 17.75 -36.92 -15.95
C VAL A 376 17.80 -36.57 -14.46
#